data_AF-A0A8T7BPF9-F1
#
_entry.id   AF-A0A8T7BPF9-F1
#
_cell.length_a   1.000
_cell.length_b   1.000
_cell.length_c   1.000
_cell.angle_alpha   90.00
_cell.angle_beta   90.00
_cell.angle_gamma   90.00
#
_symmetry.space_group_name_H-M   'P 1'
#
loop_
_entity.id
_entity.type
_entity.pdbx_description
1 polymer ?
#
loop_
_entity_poly.entity_id
_entity_poly.type
_entity_poly.pdbx_seq_one_letter_code
_entity_poly.pdbx_strand_id
1 'polypeptide(L)'
;MNNLHTPPIDYRLPPDKVPETITETLAEEERQSLIDRVSHLLKRENAVVVAHYYTDPDLQRLADETGGYVSDSLDMARYGNVSDASTLIVCGVRFMGETAKILNPEKRILMPDLEANCSLDIGCPPDQFSAFCDQYPDRKVVVYANTSAAVKARA
;
A
#
# COMPACT_ATOMS: atom_id res chain seq x y z
N MET A 1 20.18 -34.91 -13.02
CA MET A 1 20.35 -33.67 -12.25
C MET A 1 20.52 -32.54 -13.26
N ASN A 2 19.43 -31.92 -13.70
CA ASN A 2 19.51 -30.82 -14.67
C ASN A 2 19.86 -29.53 -13.93
N ASN A 3 21.12 -29.12 -14.03
CA ASN A 3 21.57 -27.79 -13.64
C ASN A 3 21.00 -26.77 -14.64
N LEU A 4 19.76 -26.34 -14.40
CA LEU A 4 19.21 -25.13 -15.01
C LEU A 4 19.75 -23.93 -14.22
N HIS A 5 21.02 -23.59 -14.44
CA HIS A 5 21.57 -22.33 -13.97
C HIS A 5 21.17 -21.24 -14.96
N THR A 6 19.87 -20.93 -15.00
CA THR A 6 19.41 -19.71 -15.67
C THR A 6 20.01 -18.54 -14.89
N PRO A 7 20.83 -17.68 -15.50
CA PRO A 7 21.34 -16.51 -14.79
C PRO A 7 20.16 -15.67 -14.30
N PRO A 8 20.25 -15.08 -13.10
CA PRO A 8 19.19 -14.24 -12.58
C PRO A 8 18.95 -13.07 -13.55
N ILE A 9 17.69 -12.82 -13.84
CA ILE A 9 17.26 -11.66 -14.63
C ILE A 9 17.67 -10.40 -13.86
N ASP A 10 18.41 -9.48 -14.50
CA ASP A 10 18.74 -8.19 -13.92
C ASP A 10 17.54 -7.24 -14.09
N TYR A 11 16.82 -7.00 -13.00
CA TYR A 11 15.66 -6.11 -12.96
C TYR A 11 16.04 -4.64 -12.71
N ARG A 12 17.32 -4.28 -12.64
CA ARG A 12 17.74 -2.89 -12.46
C ARG A 12 17.41 -2.08 -13.71
N LEU A 13 16.71 -0.96 -13.52
CA LEU A 13 16.54 0.02 -14.58
C LEU A 13 17.89 0.71 -14.82
N PRO A 14 18.36 0.79 -16.08
CA PRO A 14 19.52 1.63 -16.39
C PRO A 14 19.18 3.10 -16.09
N PRO A 15 20.16 3.96 -15.75
CA PRO A 15 19.90 5.31 -15.25
C PRO A 15 19.01 6.17 -16.15
N ASP A 16 19.11 6.00 -17.47
CA ASP A 16 18.31 6.69 -18.49
C ASP A 16 16.83 6.24 -18.54
N LYS A 17 16.51 5.11 -17.90
CA LYS A 17 15.15 4.57 -17.79
C LYS A 17 14.54 4.73 -16.40
N VAL A 18 15.27 5.31 -15.45
CA VAL A 18 14.70 5.67 -14.15
C VAL A 18 13.79 6.87 -14.38
N PRO A 19 12.48 6.77 -14.11
CA PRO A 19 11.58 7.90 -14.29
C PRO A 19 11.98 9.05 -13.36
N GLU A 20 11.84 10.28 -13.86
CA GLU A 20 12.11 11.48 -13.06
C GLU A 20 11.14 11.53 -11.87
N THR A 21 11.67 11.85 -10.69
CA THR A 21 10.83 12.08 -9.51
C THR A 21 10.25 13.48 -9.61
N ILE A 22 8.96 13.56 -9.92
CA ILE A 22 8.23 14.83 -9.95
C ILE A 22 7.75 15.11 -8.53
N THR A 23 8.35 16.10 -7.87
CA THR A 23 7.87 16.61 -6.59
C THR A 23 7.08 17.90 -6.83
N GLU A 24 5.79 17.87 -6.54
CA GLU A 24 4.98 19.07 -6.55
C GLU A 24 5.39 19.98 -5.38
N THR A 25 5.60 21.26 -5.66
CA THR A 25 5.93 22.25 -4.62
C THR A 25 4.74 23.16 -4.41
N LEU A 26 4.13 23.07 -3.24
CA LEU A 26 3.03 23.94 -2.83
C LEU A 26 3.56 25.17 -2.10
N ALA A 27 2.91 26.31 -2.29
CA ALA A 27 3.13 27.47 -1.43
C ALA A 27 2.60 27.16 -0.02
N GLU A 28 3.25 27.68 1.03
CA GLU A 28 2.89 27.34 2.42
C GLU A 28 1.43 27.67 2.78
N GLU A 29 0.90 28.78 2.25
CA GLU A 29 -0.51 29.17 2.45
C GLU A 29 -1.48 28.18 1.79
N GLU A 30 -1.15 27.69 0.59
CA GLU A 30 -1.94 26.68 -0.12
C GLU A 30 -1.87 25.33 0.60
N ARG A 31 -0.68 24.94 1.04
CA ARG A 31 -0.45 23.72 1.84
C ARG A 31 -1.31 23.72 3.09
N GLN A 32 -1.28 24.81 3.87
CA GLN A 32 -2.06 24.92 5.10
C GLN A 32 -3.57 24.90 4.81
N SER A 33 -4.02 25.60 3.78
CA SER A 33 -5.42 25.60 3.34
C SER A 33 -5.93 24.19 2.99
N LEU A 34 -5.10 23.39 2.30
CA LEU A 34 -5.42 22.00 2.00
C LEU A 34 -5.47 21.12 3.25
N ILE A 35 -4.48 21.24 4.14
CA ILE A 35 -4.45 20.48 5.41
C ILE A 35 -5.69 20.80 6.25
N ASP A 36 -6.06 22.06 6.39
CA ASP A 36 -7.24 22.49 7.16
C ASP A 36 -8.53 21.93 6.56
N ARG A 37 -8.66 21.99 5.23
CA ARG A 37 -9.81 21.47 4.51
C ARG A 37 -9.93 19.95 4.66
N VAL A 38 -8.82 19.21 4.51
CA VAL A 38 -8.83 17.75 4.66
C VAL A 38 -9.13 17.37 6.11
N SER A 39 -8.54 18.05 7.08
CA SER A 39 -8.80 17.85 8.51
C SER A 39 -10.28 18.03 8.87
N HIS A 40 -10.95 19.03 8.29
CA HIS A 40 -12.38 19.22 8.45
C HIS A 40 -13.20 18.07 7.85
N LEU A 41 -12.84 17.62 6.64
CA LEU A 41 -13.51 16.50 5.97
C LEU A 41 -13.34 15.19 6.73
N LEU A 42 -12.15 14.90 7.25
CA LEU A 42 -11.88 13.69 8.02
C LEU A 42 -12.82 13.58 9.23
N LYS A 43 -12.99 14.67 9.99
CA LYS A 43 -13.94 14.73 11.11
C LYS A 43 -15.38 14.51 10.65
N ARG A 44 -15.79 15.17 9.57
CA ARG A 44 -17.17 15.08 9.05
C ARG A 44 -17.53 13.66 8.59
N GLU A 45 -16.58 12.96 7.98
CA GLU A 45 -16.79 11.63 7.40
C GLU A 45 -16.43 10.48 8.37
N ASN A 46 -16.13 10.79 9.64
CA ASN A 46 -15.61 9.86 10.63
C ASN A 46 -14.45 9.01 10.06
N ALA A 47 -13.45 9.70 9.53
CA ALA A 47 -12.34 9.14 8.80
C ALA A 47 -11.00 9.44 9.47
N VAL A 48 -10.06 8.50 9.37
CA VAL A 48 -8.67 8.69 9.78
C VAL A 48 -7.72 8.35 8.64
N VAL A 49 -6.57 9.01 8.61
CA VAL A 49 -5.52 8.78 7.61
C VAL A 49 -4.48 7.82 8.19
N VAL A 50 -4.13 6.80 7.42
CA VAL A 50 -2.93 6.00 7.68
C VAL A 50 -1.96 6.22 6.54
N ALA A 51 -0.73 6.60 6.86
CA ALA A 51 0.30 6.92 5.89
C ALA A 51 1.49 5.97 6.02
N HIS A 52 1.96 5.46 4.89
CA HIS A 52 3.19 4.67 4.85
C HIS A 52 4.42 5.59 4.96
N TYR A 53 5.53 5.09 5.51
CA TYR A 53 6.78 5.86 5.63
C TYR A 53 7.33 6.47 4.33
N TYR A 54 6.89 5.97 3.17
CA TYR A 54 7.37 6.42 1.86
C TYR A 54 6.47 7.46 1.21
N THR A 55 5.36 7.85 1.86
CA THR A 55 4.51 8.91 1.32
C THR A 55 5.13 10.28 1.53
N ASP A 56 4.63 11.26 0.79
CA ASP A 56 5.02 12.67 0.95
C ASP A 56 4.93 13.12 2.43
N PRO A 57 5.88 13.96 2.92
CA PRO A 57 5.87 14.47 4.29
C PRO A 57 4.55 15.15 4.70
N ASP A 58 3.83 15.78 3.78
CA ASP A 58 2.54 16.41 4.09
C ASP A 58 1.46 15.39 4.44
N LEU A 59 1.47 14.22 3.79
CA LEU A 59 0.53 13.14 4.10
C LEU A 59 0.85 12.52 5.47
N GLN A 60 2.14 12.43 5.82
CA GLN A 60 2.57 11.97 7.14
C GLN A 60 2.15 12.97 8.23
N ARG A 61 2.41 14.27 8.01
CA ARG A 61 2.00 15.35 8.91
C ARG A 61 0.48 15.40 9.10
N LEU A 62 -0.28 15.29 8.01
CA LEU A 62 -1.74 15.23 8.05
C LEU A 62 -2.22 14.05 8.91
N ALA A 63 -1.62 12.87 8.76
CA ALA A 63 -1.96 11.72 9.59
C ALA A 63 -1.69 12.02 11.08
N ASP A 64 -0.51 12.52 11.43
CA ASP A 64 -0.16 12.84 12.82
C ASP A 64 -1.07 13.92 13.43
N GLU A 65 -1.33 15.01 12.71
CA GLU A 65 -2.13 16.15 13.20
C GLU A 65 -3.63 15.83 13.33
N THR A 66 -4.13 14.85 12.59
CA THR A 66 -5.55 14.49 12.57
C THR A 66 -5.88 13.24 13.39
N GLY A 67 -4.91 12.71 14.15
CA GLY A 67 -5.10 11.51 14.98
C GLY A 67 -5.07 10.20 14.20
N GLY A 68 -4.53 10.23 12.99
CA GLY A 68 -4.20 9.09 12.15
C GLY A 68 -2.93 8.36 12.60
N TYR A 69 -2.25 7.71 11.66
CA TYR A 69 -1.07 6.88 11.99
C TYR A 69 -0.06 6.78 10.85
N VAL A 70 1.22 7.03 11.15
CA VAL A 70 2.34 6.86 10.21
C VAL A 70 3.10 5.58 10.57
N SER A 71 3.09 4.57 9.70
CA SER A 71 3.72 3.27 10.00
C SER A 71 4.05 2.42 8.77
N ASP A 72 4.58 1.22 8.98
CA ASP A 72 4.75 0.21 7.94
C ASP A 72 3.42 -0.49 7.58
N SER A 73 3.45 -1.32 6.54
CA SER A 73 2.24 -1.98 6.02
C SER A 73 1.48 -2.85 7.05
N LEU A 74 2.19 -3.52 7.97
CA LEU A 74 1.56 -4.44 8.92
C LEU A 74 0.91 -3.67 10.05
N ASP A 75 1.60 -2.65 10.57
CA ASP A 75 1.10 -1.84 11.66
C ASP A 75 -0.02 -0.89 11.22
N MET A 76 0.00 -0.38 9.98
CA MET A 76 -1.14 0.33 9.38
C MET A 76 -2.42 -0.54 9.37
N ALA A 77 -2.27 -1.81 9.00
CA ALA A 77 -3.37 -2.78 8.96
C ALA A 77 -3.96 -3.05 10.36
N ARG A 78 -3.10 -3.16 11.38
CA ARG A 78 -3.51 -3.33 12.78
C ARG A 78 -4.19 -2.09 13.34
N TYR A 79 -3.66 -0.90 13.06
CA TYR A 79 -4.26 0.36 13.47
C TYR A 79 -5.70 0.49 12.96
N GLY A 80 -5.95 0.08 11.72
CA GLY A 80 -7.29 0.06 11.14
C GLY A 80 -8.33 -0.69 11.98
N ASN A 81 -7.92 -1.78 12.65
CA ASN A 81 -8.80 -2.60 13.49
C ASN A 81 -9.12 -1.92 14.84
N VAL A 82 -8.13 -1.29 15.47
CA VAL A 82 -8.31 -0.66 16.79
C VAL A 82 -8.92 0.74 16.76
N SER A 83 -8.89 1.42 15.61
CA SER A 83 -9.52 2.73 15.45
C SER A 83 -11.04 2.62 15.49
N ASP A 84 -11.74 3.58 16.08
CA ASP A 84 -13.22 3.66 16.05
C ASP A 84 -13.77 4.31 14.77
N ALA A 85 -12.88 4.82 13.90
CA ALA A 85 -13.29 5.45 12.65
C ALA A 85 -13.96 4.43 11.71
N SER A 86 -15.08 4.83 11.11
CA SER A 86 -15.80 4.03 10.11
C SER A 86 -15.15 4.08 8.74
N THR A 87 -14.32 5.09 8.48
CA THR A 87 -13.59 5.27 7.24
C THR A 87 -12.08 5.31 7.49
N LEU A 88 -11.31 4.62 6.65
CA LEU A 88 -9.85 4.64 6.67
C LEU A 88 -9.34 5.13 5.31
N ILE A 89 -8.54 6.20 5.32
CA ILE A 89 -7.83 6.68 4.13
C ILE A 89 -6.42 6.11 4.16
N VAL A 90 -6.11 5.21 3.23
CA VAL A 90 -4.81 4.56 3.12
C VAL A 90 -3.95 5.32 2.13
N CYS A 91 -3.04 6.14 2.65
CA CYS A 91 -1.98 6.78 1.90
C CYS A 91 -0.82 5.77 1.75
N GLY A 92 -0.88 4.99 0.67
CA GLY A 92 0.05 3.92 0.38
C GLY A 92 -0.24 3.31 -1.00
N VAL A 93 0.17 2.06 -1.22
CA VAL A 93 -0.05 1.35 -2.49
C VAL A 93 -1.19 0.35 -2.40
N ARG A 94 -1.70 -0.10 -3.55
CA ARG A 94 -2.94 -0.86 -3.71
C ARG A 94 -3.07 -2.06 -2.77
N PHE A 95 -2.05 -2.92 -2.70
CA PHE A 95 -2.12 -4.09 -1.82
C PHE A 95 -2.31 -3.72 -0.34
N MET A 96 -1.84 -2.54 0.11
CA MET A 96 -2.03 -2.08 1.48
C MET A 96 -3.49 -1.71 1.70
N GLY A 97 -4.13 -1.03 0.75
CA GLY A 97 -5.56 -0.74 0.77
C GLY A 97 -6.42 -2.02 0.75
N GLU A 98 -6.07 -2.98 -0.10
CA GLU A 98 -6.71 -4.30 -0.13
C GLU A 98 -6.56 -5.03 1.21
N THR A 99 -5.37 -5.01 1.80
CA THR A 99 -5.10 -5.63 3.12
C THR A 99 -5.90 -4.95 4.22
N ALA A 100 -5.97 -3.62 4.22
CA ALA A 100 -6.80 -2.87 5.16
C ALA A 100 -8.29 -3.25 5.03
N LYS A 101 -8.77 -3.47 3.80
CA LYS A 101 -10.17 -3.90 3.56
C LYS A 101 -10.41 -5.35 3.99
N ILE A 102 -9.47 -6.26 3.76
CA ILE A 102 -9.55 -7.65 4.22
C ILE A 102 -9.67 -7.72 5.74
N LEU A 103 -8.89 -6.92 6.45
CA LEU A 103 -8.88 -6.92 7.93
C LEU A 103 -10.01 -6.11 8.54
N ASN A 104 -10.62 -5.20 7.78
CA ASN A 104 -11.70 -4.32 8.25
C ASN A 104 -12.89 -4.35 7.26
N PRO A 105 -13.58 -5.50 7.11
CA PRO A 105 -14.58 -5.69 6.08
C PRO A 105 -15.78 -4.73 6.20
N GLU A 106 -16.10 -4.29 7.42
CA GLU A 106 -17.21 -3.36 7.69
C GLU A 106 -16.84 -1.89 7.46
N LYS A 107 -15.55 -1.56 7.43
CA LYS A 107 -15.10 -0.17 7.27
C LYS A 107 -15.04 0.23 5.80
N ARG A 108 -15.25 1.52 5.54
CA ARG A 108 -14.99 2.09 4.23
C ARG A 108 -13.50 2.37 4.10
N ILE A 109 -12.86 1.76 3.12
CA ILE A 109 -11.43 1.99 2.82
C ILE A 109 -11.35 2.83 1.55
N LEU A 110 -10.61 3.93 1.60
CA LEU A 110 -10.31 4.77 0.44
C LEU A 110 -8.82 4.87 0.25
N MET A 111 -8.41 5.00 -1.01
CA MET A 111 -7.04 5.36 -1.38
C MET A 111 -7.09 6.66 -2.17
N PRO A 112 -6.14 7.59 -1.95
CA PRO A 112 -6.07 8.83 -2.74
C PRO A 112 -5.88 8.56 -4.24
N ASP A 113 -5.12 7.52 -4.57
CA ASP A 113 -4.87 7.07 -5.94
C ASP A 113 -4.92 5.53 -6.00
N LEU A 114 -5.78 4.98 -6.87
CA LEU A 114 -5.92 3.54 -7.08
C LEU A 114 -4.84 2.97 -8.01
N GLU A 115 -4.14 3.83 -8.76
CA GLU A 115 -3.02 3.45 -9.62
C GLU A 115 -1.67 3.42 -8.88
N ALA A 116 -1.65 3.82 -7.59
CA ALA A 116 -0.50 3.67 -6.71
C ALA A 116 -0.22 2.18 -6.46
N ASN A 117 0.66 1.58 -7.26
CA ASN A 117 0.91 0.15 -7.27
C ASN A 117 2.31 -0.23 -6.75
N CYS A 118 2.54 -1.53 -6.52
CA CYS A 118 3.84 -2.08 -6.15
C CYS A 118 4.36 -2.99 -7.26
N SER A 119 5.59 -2.77 -7.73
CA SER A 119 6.20 -3.61 -8.77
C SER A 119 6.35 -5.07 -8.35
N LEU A 120 6.55 -5.36 -7.05
CA LEU A 120 6.61 -6.73 -6.53
C LEU A 120 5.26 -7.44 -6.60
N ASP A 121 4.17 -6.70 -6.37
CA ASP A 121 2.80 -7.23 -6.51
C ASP A 121 2.48 -7.53 -7.98
N ILE A 122 2.73 -6.55 -8.86
CA ILE A 122 2.55 -6.70 -10.32
C ILE A 122 3.40 -7.88 -10.86
N GLY A 123 4.61 -8.06 -10.31
CA GLY A 123 5.52 -9.14 -10.67
C GLY A 123 5.08 -10.54 -10.21
N CYS A 124 3.98 -10.66 -9.46
CA CYS A 124 3.44 -11.94 -8.97
C CYS A 124 1.98 -12.17 -9.43
N PRO A 125 1.74 -12.48 -10.72
CA PRO A 125 0.37 -12.73 -11.21
C PRO A 125 -0.27 -13.96 -10.54
N PRO A 126 -1.54 -13.88 -10.07
CA PRO A 126 -2.19 -14.96 -9.33
C PRO A 126 -2.23 -16.32 -10.05
N ASP A 127 -2.48 -16.33 -11.36
CA ASP A 127 -2.58 -17.56 -12.15
C ASP A 127 -1.23 -18.27 -12.27
N GLN A 128 -0.15 -17.49 -12.52
CA GLN A 128 1.21 -18.02 -12.61
C GLN A 128 1.70 -18.51 -11.25
N PHE A 129 1.39 -17.77 -10.19
CA PHE A 129 1.69 -18.17 -8.82
C PHE A 129 0.98 -19.46 -8.43
N SER A 130 -0.32 -19.58 -8.72
CA SER A 130 -1.11 -20.77 -8.42
C SER A 130 -0.56 -22.00 -9.16
N ALA A 131 -0.27 -21.88 -10.46
CA ALA A 131 0.33 -22.96 -11.25
C ALA A 131 1.73 -23.36 -10.75
N PHE A 132 2.50 -22.43 -10.17
CA PHE A 132 3.77 -22.74 -9.52
C PHE A 132 3.58 -23.50 -8.21
N CYS A 133 2.63 -23.09 -7.36
CA CYS A 133 2.29 -23.81 -6.13
C CYS A 133 1.84 -25.25 -6.40
N ASP A 134 1.05 -25.47 -7.46
CA ASP A 134 0.51 -26.79 -7.82
C ASP A 134 1.60 -27.77 -8.28
N GLN A 135 2.77 -27.28 -8.72
CA GLN A 135 3.94 -28.12 -9.03
C GLN A 135 4.65 -28.65 -7.78
N TYR A 136 4.37 -28.06 -6.60
CA TYR A 136 5.01 -28.41 -5.34
C TYR A 136 3.98 -28.56 -4.19
N PRO A 137 3.04 -29.51 -4.31
CA PRO A 137 1.89 -29.62 -3.41
C PRO A 137 2.25 -29.97 -1.96
N ASP A 138 3.46 -30.48 -1.72
CA ASP A 138 3.99 -30.86 -0.42
C ASP A 138 4.66 -29.68 0.33
N ARG A 139 4.76 -28.50 -0.29
CA ARG A 139 5.42 -27.33 0.30
C ARG A 139 4.44 -26.38 0.96
N LYS A 140 4.91 -25.69 2.00
CA LYS A 140 4.19 -24.56 2.59
C LYS A 140 4.34 -23.34 1.70
N VAL A 141 3.21 -22.72 1.37
CA VAL A 141 3.18 -21.46 0.64
C VAL A 141 3.30 -20.32 1.66
N VAL A 142 4.21 -19.39 1.39
CA VAL A 142 4.41 -18.19 2.21
C VAL A 142 4.57 -17.02 1.26
N VAL A 143 3.70 -16.03 1.39
CA VAL A 143 3.73 -14.81 0.58
C VAL A 143 4.00 -13.61 1.46
N TYR A 144 4.72 -12.65 0.90
CA TYR A 144 4.98 -11.39 1.59
C TYR A 144 3.75 -10.47 1.50
N ALA A 145 3.66 -9.48 2.39
CA ALA A 145 2.56 -8.53 2.43
C ALA A 145 2.36 -7.78 1.10
N ASN A 146 3.47 -7.53 0.37
CA ASN A 146 3.53 -6.86 -0.93
C ASN A 146 3.06 -7.75 -2.09
N THR A 147 1.88 -8.34 -1.96
CA THR A 147 1.23 -9.18 -2.97
C THR A 147 -0.27 -8.90 -2.98
N SER A 148 -0.94 -9.14 -4.11
CA SER A 148 -2.39 -8.87 -4.25
C SER A 148 -3.24 -9.71 -3.31
N ALA A 149 -4.47 -9.26 -3.05
CA ALA A 149 -5.47 -10.04 -2.32
C ALA A 149 -5.67 -11.45 -2.93
N ALA A 150 -5.62 -11.58 -4.25
CA ALA A 150 -5.78 -12.86 -4.95
C ALA A 150 -4.61 -13.83 -4.67
N VAL A 151 -3.37 -13.34 -4.67
CA VAL A 151 -2.19 -14.14 -4.26
C VAL A 151 -2.28 -14.55 -2.80
N LYS A 152 -2.68 -13.62 -1.90
CA LYS A 152 -2.88 -13.92 -0.49
C LYS A 152 -3.94 -15.01 -0.26
N ALA A 153 -5.01 -15.02 -1.05
CA ALA A 153 -6.08 -16.01 -0.93
C ALA A 153 -5.65 -17.43 -1.36
N ARG A 154 -4.63 -17.55 -2.22
CA ARG A 154 -4.06 -18.84 -2.64
C ARG A 154 -3.06 -19.41 -1.64
N ALA A 155 -2.41 -18.54 -0.88
CA ALA A 155 -1.30 -18.85 0.01
C ALA A 155 -1.71 -19.56 1.30
#